data_AF-A0A3D9ATN7-F1
#
_entry.id   AF-A0A3D9ATN7-F1
#
_cell.length_a   1.000
_cell.length_b   1.000
_cell.length_c   1.000
_cell.angle_alpha   90.00
_cell.angle_beta   90.00
_cell.angle_gamma   90.00
#
_symmetry.space_group_name_H-M   'P 1'
#
loop_
_entity.id
_entity.type
_entity.pdbx_description
1 polymer ?
#
loop_
_entity_poly.entity_id
_entity_poly.type
_entity_poly.pdbx_seq_one_letter_code
_entity_poly.pdbx_strand_id
1 'polypeptide(L)'
;MKRLFFGSILLISQFIFSQNIIQTDIKEKKIDYYFELEEKLGSKIYKTDEEYISVKPVTAPFIFERKEKEIPNLLVFYTLYKKDSAIAEILYEWDVRNFEKGDNIKKSLSFNKAMIKKYYKLVDEISKKYGDSKYEGNLEKLELLNSEEGLSRRDNWQISDKFKVFSYINLSEYYENNGLEITIPTHKIRFYVINEKEK
;
A
#
# COMPACT_ATOMS: atom_id res chain seq x y z
N MET A 1 0.91 -61.81 -12.39
CA MET A 1 0.32 -60.50 -12.70
C MET A 1 0.39 -59.62 -11.45
N LYS A 2 1.30 -58.66 -11.41
CA LYS A 2 1.50 -57.73 -10.28
C LYS A 2 0.42 -56.65 -10.34
N ARG A 3 -0.46 -56.59 -9.33
CA ARG A 3 -1.46 -55.53 -9.20
C ARG A 3 -0.81 -54.31 -8.55
N LEU A 4 -0.75 -53.21 -9.30
CA LEU A 4 -0.45 -51.88 -8.78
C LEU A 4 -1.59 -51.42 -7.86
N PHE A 5 -1.24 -50.95 -6.68
CA PHE A 5 -2.03 -49.99 -5.91
C PHE A 5 -1.05 -49.04 -5.23
N PHE A 6 -0.61 -48.01 -5.96
CA PHE A 6 0.00 -46.83 -5.35
C PHE A 6 -1.13 -45.81 -5.15
N GLY A 7 -1.59 -45.74 -3.91
CA GLY A 7 -2.59 -44.80 -3.45
C GLY A 7 -2.11 -43.35 -3.61
N SER A 8 -2.99 -42.58 -4.24
CA SER A 8 -3.13 -41.14 -4.19
C SER A 8 -2.65 -40.48 -2.89
N ILE A 9 -1.58 -39.69 -2.97
CA ILE A 9 -1.33 -38.54 -2.08
C ILE A 9 -1.49 -37.29 -2.95
N LEU A 10 -2.69 -36.70 -2.90
CA LEU A 10 -3.02 -35.42 -3.51
C LEU A 10 -3.67 -34.55 -2.44
N LEU A 11 -2.86 -34.09 -1.49
CA LEU A 11 -3.24 -33.08 -0.50
C LEU A 11 -2.04 -32.16 -0.27
N ILE A 12 -1.71 -31.36 -1.28
CA ILE A 12 -1.04 -30.08 -1.04
C ILE A 12 -2.16 -29.05 -1.13
N SER A 13 -2.72 -28.72 0.02
CA SER A 13 -3.68 -27.64 0.21
C SER A 13 -3.13 -26.37 -0.43
N GLN A 14 -3.78 -25.92 -1.50
CA GLN A 14 -3.53 -24.60 -2.07
C GLN A 14 -4.10 -23.54 -1.12
N PHE A 15 -3.37 -23.24 -0.04
CA PHE A 15 -3.54 -21.98 0.66
C PHE A 15 -2.86 -20.89 -0.18
N ILE A 16 -3.45 -20.58 -1.34
CA ILE A 16 -3.24 -19.30 -1.99
C ILE A 16 -4.12 -18.31 -1.22
N PHE A 17 -3.76 -18.02 0.03
CA PHE A 17 -4.23 -16.78 0.63
C PHE A 17 -3.69 -15.68 -0.26
N SER A 18 -4.59 -14.93 -0.89
CA SER A 18 -4.22 -13.70 -1.59
C SER A 18 -3.39 -12.87 -0.61
N GLN A 19 -2.07 -12.78 -0.81
CA GLN A 19 -1.14 -12.05 0.08
C GLN A 19 -1.43 -10.53 0.11
N ASN A 20 -2.47 -10.11 -0.62
CA ASN A 20 -2.88 -8.74 -0.88
C ASN A 20 -4.19 -8.38 -0.17
N ILE A 21 -4.40 -8.87 1.06
CA ILE A 21 -5.57 -8.47 1.86
C ILE A 21 -5.36 -7.04 2.37
N ILE A 22 -6.21 -6.12 1.92
CA ILE A 22 -6.30 -4.74 2.42
C ILE A 22 -7.44 -4.67 3.44
N GLN A 23 -7.11 -4.32 4.69
CA GLN A 23 -8.09 -4.15 5.75
C GLN A 23 -8.58 -2.71 5.77
N THR A 24 -9.87 -2.54 5.51
CA THR A 24 -10.54 -1.24 5.64
C THR A 24 -11.50 -1.19 6.82
N ASP A 25 -11.82 -2.32 7.44
CA ASP A 25 -12.63 -2.30 8.65
C ASP A 25 -11.72 -2.26 9.87
N ILE A 26 -11.63 -1.09 10.50
CA ILE A 26 -10.75 -0.82 11.63
C ILE A 26 -11.49 -0.54 12.93
N LYS A 27 -12.83 -0.54 12.89
CA LYS A 27 -13.65 -0.23 14.06
C LYS A 27 -13.54 -1.38 15.06
N GLU A 28 -13.37 -1.04 16.34
CA GLU A 28 -13.32 -1.99 17.47
C GLU A 28 -12.18 -3.03 17.43
N LYS A 29 -11.30 -2.98 16.42
CA LYS A 29 -10.13 -3.87 16.33
C LYS A 29 -8.95 -3.29 17.10
N LYS A 30 -8.34 -4.12 17.94
CA LYS A 30 -7.09 -3.83 18.64
C LYS A 30 -5.87 -4.18 17.80
N ILE A 31 -4.71 -3.70 18.19
CA ILE A 31 -3.45 -3.96 17.49
C ILE A 31 -3.10 -5.45 17.39
N ASP A 32 -3.41 -6.26 18.42
CA ASP A 32 -3.13 -7.70 18.44
C ASP A 32 -3.77 -8.44 17.25
N TYR A 33 -4.98 -8.04 16.86
CA TYR A 33 -5.65 -8.58 15.68
C TYR A 33 -4.81 -8.39 14.41
N TYR A 34 -4.17 -7.23 14.26
CA TYR A 34 -3.34 -6.94 13.10
C TYR A 34 -2.01 -7.66 13.17
N PHE A 35 -1.42 -7.84 14.35
CA PHE A 35 -0.22 -8.67 14.50
C PHE A 35 -0.49 -10.11 14.06
N GLU A 36 -1.60 -10.71 14.51
CA GLU A 36 -1.99 -12.05 14.05
C GLU A 36 -2.27 -12.10 12.55
N LEU A 37 -2.89 -11.07 11.99
CA LEU A 37 -3.14 -10.97 10.56
C LEU A 37 -1.83 -10.93 9.78
N GLU A 38 -0.88 -10.10 10.19
CA GLU A 38 0.42 -9.96 9.54
C GLU A 38 1.25 -11.25 9.65
N GLU A 39 1.19 -11.94 10.79
CA GLU A 39 1.81 -13.26 10.95
C GLU A 39 1.21 -14.29 9.98
N LYS A 40 -0.12 -14.34 9.86
CA LYS A 40 -0.83 -15.22 8.90
C LYS A 40 -0.49 -14.91 7.45
N LEU A 41 -0.20 -13.64 7.13
CA LEU A 41 0.22 -13.19 5.81
C LEU A 41 1.72 -13.41 5.54
N GLY A 42 2.49 -13.87 6.53
CA GLY A 42 3.94 -14.07 6.42
C GLY A 42 4.73 -12.77 6.36
N SER A 43 4.15 -11.67 6.84
CA SER A 43 4.79 -10.35 6.88
C SER A 43 5.92 -10.31 7.90
N LYS A 44 6.89 -9.43 7.67
CA LYS A 44 8.02 -9.22 8.59
C LYS A 44 7.93 -7.86 9.24
N ILE A 45 8.28 -7.76 10.52
CA ILE A 45 8.42 -6.46 11.17
C ILE A 45 9.52 -5.67 10.44
N TYR A 46 9.18 -4.45 10.04
CA TYR A 46 10.10 -3.51 9.39
C TYR A 46 10.48 -2.42 10.41
N LYS A 47 11.78 -2.18 10.58
CA LYS A 47 12.29 -1.11 11.44
C LYS A 47 12.83 0.01 10.56
N THR A 48 12.40 1.23 10.85
CA THR A 48 12.97 2.45 10.28
C THR A 48 13.82 3.12 11.33
N ASP A 49 14.91 3.76 10.90
CA ASP A 49 15.76 4.58 11.75
C ASP A 49 15.25 6.04 11.83
N GLU A 50 14.13 6.34 11.16
CA GLU A 50 13.52 7.66 11.12
C GLU A 50 12.72 7.96 12.39
N GLU A 51 12.86 9.20 12.90
CA GLU A 51 12.06 9.68 14.01
C GLU A 51 10.63 10.02 13.54
N TYR A 52 9.63 9.41 14.17
CA TYR A 52 8.23 9.68 13.88
C TYR A 52 7.72 10.86 14.70
N ILE A 53 7.43 11.98 14.03
CA ILE A 53 6.84 13.18 14.63
C ILE A 53 5.39 13.31 14.18
N SER A 54 4.46 13.41 15.14
CA SER A 54 3.04 13.62 14.86
C SER A 54 2.45 14.72 15.73
N VAL A 55 1.67 15.60 15.09
CA VAL A 55 0.88 16.64 15.78
C VAL A 55 -0.36 16.05 16.47
N LYS A 56 -0.77 14.83 16.09
CA LYS A 56 -1.88 14.12 16.73
C LYS A 56 -1.34 13.30 17.92
N PRO A 57 -2.15 13.05 18.96
CA PRO A 57 -1.75 12.20 20.09
C PRO A 57 -1.78 10.72 19.71
N VAL A 58 -0.90 10.30 18.79
CA VAL A 58 -0.78 8.93 18.27
C VAL A 58 0.61 8.35 18.52
N THR A 59 0.71 7.03 18.58
CA THR A 59 2.00 6.32 18.71
C THR A 59 2.82 6.43 17.42
N ALA A 60 4.10 6.11 17.50
CA ALA A 60 4.83 5.70 16.30
C ALA A 60 4.14 4.46 15.69
N PRO A 61 4.11 4.34 14.34
CA PRO A 61 3.45 3.23 13.69
C PRO A 61 4.21 1.93 13.90
N PHE A 62 3.48 0.82 14.04
CA PHE A 62 4.05 -0.51 13.84
C PHE A 62 4.09 -0.79 12.34
N ILE A 63 5.26 -1.14 11.80
CA ILE A 63 5.47 -1.29 10.37
C ILE A 63 5.73 -2.75 10.03
N PHE A 64 5.04 -3.26 9.02
CA PHE A 64 5.20 -4.61 8.49
C PHE A 64 5.50 -4.56 6.99
N GLU A 65 6.47 -5.36 6.54
CA GLU A 65 6.79 -5.56 5.13
C GLU A 65 6.12 -6.84 4.62
N ARG A 66 5.34 -6.71 3.52
CA ARG A 66 4.81 -7.84 2.74
C ARG A 66 5.52 -7.92 1.39
N LYS A 67 5.97 -9.11 1.01
CA LYS A 67 6.65 -9.31 -0.28
C LYS A 67 5.66 -9.18 -1.43
N GLU A 68 6.07 -8.45 -2.45
CA GLU A 68 5.32 -8.30 -3.70
C GLU A 68 6.18 -8.75 -4.87
N LYS A 69 5.53 -9.04 -5.99
CA LYS A 69 6.20 -9.40 -7.24
C LYS A 69 6.02 -8.26 -8.22
N GLU A 70 7.08 -7.92 -8.96
CA GLU A 70 7.05 -6.95 -10.09
C GLU A 70 6.91 -5.47 -9.69
N ILE A 71 6.51 -5.17 -8.46
CA ILE A 71 6.44 -3.84 -7.85
C ILE A 71 7.19 -3.84 -6.49
N PRO A 72 7.40 -2.69 -5.83
CA PRO A 72 8.04 -2.64 -4.53
C PRO A 72 7.27 -3.45 -3.49
N ASN A 73 7.96 -3.94 -2.47
CA ASN A 73 7.28 -4.58 -1.35
C ASN A 73 6.33 -3.58 -0.68
N LEU A 74 5.26 -4.11 -0.10
CA LEU A 74 4.27 -3.31 0.60
C LEU A 74 4.75 -3.07 2.04
N LEU A 75 4.82 -1.81 2.47
CA LEU A 75 4.87 -1.47 3.89
C LEU A 75 3.46 -1.16 4.40
N VAL A 76 3.08 -1.80 5.51
CA VAL A 76 1.82 -1.57 6.22
C VAL A 76 2.13 -0.93 7.55
N PHE A 77 1.58 0.25 7.77
CA PHE A 77 1.77 1.06 8.97
C PHE A 77 0.49 1.04 9.79
N TYR A 78 0.60 0.64 11.05
CA TYR A 78 -0.50 0.67 12.02
C TYR A 78 -0.25 1.74 13.08
N THR A 79 -1.01 2.83 13.00
CA THR A 79 -0.89 3.97 13.92
C THR A 79 -2.04 3.94 14.94
N LEU A 80 -1.71 4.04 16.22
CA LEU A 80 -2.67 3.96 17.32
C LEU A 80 -2.87 5.30 18.01
N TYR A 81 -4.07 5.56 18.52
CA TYR A 81 -4.29 6.65 19.48
C TYR A 81 -3.58 6.35 20.81
N LYS A 82 -2.80 7.30 21.35
CA LYS A 82 -2.13 7.16 22.66
C LYS A 82 -3.11 6.96 23.81
N LYS A 83 -4.31 7.52 23.70
CA LYS A 83 -5.32 7.55 24.77
C LYS A 83 -5.89 6.15 25.06
N ASP A 84 -6.21 5.38 24.04
CA ASP A 84 -6.96 4.12 24.18
C ASP A 84 -6.48 3.00 23.25
N SER A 85 -5.35 3.19 22.59
CA SER A 85 -4.71 2.21 21.69
C SER A 85 -5.60 1.71 20.55
N ALA A 86 -6.69 2.41 20.24
CA ALA A 86 -7.48 2.13 19.05
C ALA A 86 -6.71 2.54 17.79
N ILE A 87 -6.97 1.85 16.68
CA ILE A 87 -6.41 2.19 15.38
C ILE A 87 -6.90 3.58 14.96
N ALA A 88 -5.96 4.49 14.79
CA ALA A 88 -6.17 5.82 14.23
C ALA A 88 -6.07 5.78 12.71
N GLU A 89 -5.06 5.07 12.20
CA GLU A 89 -4.76 4.99 10.78
C GLU A 89 -4.12 3.64 10.43
N ILE A 90 -4.50 3.11 9.27
CA ILE A 90 -3.69 2.14 8.54
C ILE A 90 -3.23 2.78 7.24
N LEU A 91 -1.93 2.79 7.00
CA LEU A 91 -1.34 3.17 5.72
C LEU A 91 -0.75 1.94 5.05
N TYR A 92 -1.13 1.71 3.80
CA TYR A 92 -0.52 0.76 2.89
C TYR A 92 0.29 1.53 1.87
N GLU A 93 1.60 1.29 1.81
CA GLU A 93 2.53 2.02 0.96
C GLU A 93 3.33 1.07 0.06
N TRP A 94 3.25 1.32 -1.25
CA TRP A 94 4.19 0.80 -2.23
C TRP A 94 5.04 1.98 -2.70
N ASP A 95 6.28 2.08 -2.23
CA ASP A 95 7.24 3.13 -2.62
C ASP A 95 8.60 2.51 -2.89
N VAL A 96 9.15 2.78 -4.08
CA VAL A 96 10.52 2.34 -4.45
C VAL A 96 11.56 2.87 -3.46
N ARG A 97 11.39 4.08 -2.94
CA ARG A 97 12.39 4.76 -2.08
C ARG A 97 12.57 4.12 -0.71
N ASN A 98 11.62 3.28 -0.30
CA ASN A 98 11.72 2.49 0.93
C ASN A 98 12.78 1.38 0.81
N PHE A 99 13.09 0.94 -0.42
CA PHE A 99 13.95 -0.23 -0.66
C PHE A 99 15.16 0.10 -1.53
N GLU A 100 15.10 1.15 -2.34
CA GLU A 100 16.18 1.59 -3.22
C GLU A 100 16.56 3.04 -2.89
N LYS A 101 17.86 3.30 -2.74
CA LYS A 101 18.41 4.61 -2.39
C LYS A 101 19.11 5.24 -3.60
N GLY A 102 18.96 6.56 -3.74
CA GLY A 102 19.50 7.35 -4.85
C GLY A 102 18.48 8.35 -5.42
N ASP A 103 18.99 9.34 -6.15
CA ASP A 103 18.17 10.45 -6.66
C ASP A 103 17.64 10.24 -8.08
N ASN A 104 18.18 9.28 -8.84
CA ASN A 104 17.78 9.01 -10.23
C ASN A 104 17.39 7.53 -10.40
N ILE A 105 16.42 7.08 -9.61
CA ILE A 105 15.94 5.69 -9.65
C ILE A 105 14.85 5.57 -10.70
N LYS A 106 15.22 5.28 -11.94
CA LYS A 106 14.27 5.07 -13.03
C LYS A 106 13.74 3.63 -13.07
N LYS A 107 12.53 3.46 -13.60
CA LYS A 107 11.87 2.16 -13.76
C LYS A 107 11.43 1.95 -15.20
N SER A 108 11.26 0.67 -15.54
CA SER A 108 10.81 0.30 -16.87
C SER A 108 9.33 0.67 -17.07
N LEU A 109 8.92 0.78 -18.34
CA LEU A 109 7.50 0.92 -18.67
C LEU A 109 6.66 -0.25 -18.13
N SER A 110 7.20 -1.47 -18.13
CA SER A 110 6.51 -2.65 -17.58
C SER A 110 6.26 -2.52 -16.08
N PHE A 111 7.22 -1.99 -15.33
CA PHE A 111 7.07 -1.72 -13.90
C PHE A 111 5.98 -0.67 -13.64
N ASN A 112 6.00 0.45 -14.37
CA ASN A 112 4.97 1.49 -14.24
C ASN A 112 3.56 0.95 -14.56
N LYS A 113 3.44 0.13 -15.61
CA LYS A 113 2.17 -0.56 -15.91
C LYS A 113 1.74 -1.51 -14.80
N ALA A 114 2.67 -2.19 -14.13
CA ALA A 114 2.36 -3.05 -12.98
C ALA A 114 1.85 -2.23 -11.78
N MET A 115 2.45 -1.07 -11.50
CA MET A 115 1.98 -0.13 -10.47
C MET A 115 0.57 0.40 -10.80
N ILE A 116 0.31 0.84 -12.03
CA ILE A 116 -1.03 1.28 -12.47
C ILE A 116 -2.06 0.16 -12.31
N LYS A 117 -1.71 -1.07 -12.74
CA LYS A 117 -2.57 -2.24 -12.58
C LYS A 117 -2.88 -2.53 -11.10
N LYS A 118 -1.88 -2.43 -10.22
CA LYS A 118 -2.06 -2.58 -8.78
C LYS A 118 -3.02 -1.53 -8.23
N TYR A 119 -2.84 -0.27 -8.62
CA TYR A 119 -3.70 0.82 -8.20
C TYR A 119 -5.16 0.63 -8.63
N TYR A 120 -5.41 0.31 -9.91
CA TYR A 120 -6.78 0.07 -10.36
C TYR A 120 -7.42 -1.17 -9.72
N LYS A 121 -6.65 -2.23 -9.46
CA LYS A 121 -7.14 -3.38 -8.70
C LYS A 121 -7.57 -2.99 -7.29
N LEU A 122 -6.77 -2.15 -6.62
CA LEU A 122 -7.12 -1.60 -5.31
C LEU A 122 -8.41 -0.77 -5.39
N VAL A 123 -8.51 0.16 -6.36
CA VAL A 123 -9.72 0.98 -6.56
C VAL A 123 -10.97 0.11 -6.77
N ASP A 124 -10.89 -0.94 -7.60
CA ASP A 124 -11.98 -1.87 -7.85
C ASP A 124 -12.40 -2.64 -6.58
N GLU A 125 -11.43 -3.18 -5.83
CA GLU A 125 -11.68 -3.90 -4.58
C GLU A 125 -12.35 -3.02 -3.52
N ILE A 126 -11.91 -1.76 -3.38
CA ILE A 126 -12.49 -0.83 -2.41
C ILE A 126 -13.86 -0.33 -2.87
N SER A 127 -14.04 -0.06 -4.17
CA SER A 127 -15.32 0.43 -4.70
C SER A 127 -16.43 -0.61 -4.63
N LYS A 128 -16.09 -1.91 -4.69
CA LYS A 128 -17.03 -3.00 -4.39
C LYS A 128 -17.60 -2.93 -2.96
N LYS A 129 -16.84 -2.38 -2.01
CA LYS A 129 -17.25 -2.29 -0.60
C LYS A 129 -17.96 -0.98 -0.27
N TYR A 130 -17.49 0.14 -0.83
CA TYR A 130 -17.94 1.48 -0.43
C TYR A 130 -18.63 2.28 -1.54
N GLY A 131 -18.85 1.68 -2.72
CA GLY A 131 -19.32 2.36 -3.91
C GLY A 131 -18.20 3.10 -4.64
N ASP A 132 -18.56 3.76 -5.73
CA ASP A 132 -17.59 4.45 -6.58
C ASP A 132 -16.85 5.57 -5.83
N SER A 133 -15.56 5.72 -6.12
CA SER A 133 -14.74 6.81 -5.60
C SER A 133 -15.08 8.15 -6.28
N LYS A 134 -14.83 9.25 -5.56
CA LYS A 134 -14.56 10.54 -6.21
C LYS A 134 -13.09 10.59 -6.56
N TYR A 135 -12.75 10.80 -7.83
CA TYR A 135 -11.38 10.75 -8.30
C TYR A 135 -10.95 11.99 -9.08
N GLU A 136 -9.64 12.25 -9.05
CA GLU A 136 -8.96 13.32 -9.76
C GLU A 136 -7.68 12.76 -10.40
N GLY A 137 -7.27 13.31 -11.55
CA GLY A 137 -6.10 12.86 -12.30
C GLY A 137 -6.38 11.70 -13.27
N ASN A 138 -5.35 11.28 -14.00
CA ASN A 138 -5.44 10.23 -15.03
C ASN A 138 -4.10 9.48 -15.15
N LEU A 139 -4.17 8.19 -15.49
CA LEU A 139 -3.03 7.28 -15.67
C LEU A 139 -2.91 6.74 -17.12
N GLU A 140 -3.75 7.18 -18.05
CA GLU A 140 -3.81 6.65 -19.42
C GLU A 140 -2.69 7.16 -20.32
N LYS A 141 -2.25 8.41 -20.11
CA LYS A 141 -1.26 9.11 -20.95
C LYS A 141 0.18 8.73 -20.58
N LEU A 142 0.57 7.49 -20.86
CA LEU A 142 1.88 6.94 -20.47
C LEU A 142 3.08 7.76 -20.98
N GLU A 143 2.91 8.56 -22.03
CA GLU A 143 3.90 9.54 -22.51
C GLU A 143 4.32 10.56 -21.44
N LEU A 144 3.44 10.89 -20.49
CA LEU A 144 3.71 11.84 -19.41
C LEU A 144 4.69 11.30 -18.37
N LEU A 145 4.98 9.99 -18.35
CA LEU A 145 5.96 9.41 -17.41
C LEU A 145 7.32 10.09 -17.49
N ASN A 146 7.75 10.57 -18.67
CA ASN A 146 9.04 11.25 -18.84
C ASN A 146 8.91 12.78 -18.83
N SER A 147 7.75 13.32 -18.47
CA SER A 147 7.51 14.76 -18.33
C SER A 147 7.56 15.18 -16.86
N GLU A 148 7.79 16.47 -16.62
CA GLU A 148 7.79 17.05 -15.28
C GLU A 148 6.49 16.78 -14.51
N GLU A 149 5.34 16.75 -15.21
CA GLU A 149 4.03 16.48 -14.62
C GLU A 149 3.88 15.04 -14.10
N GLY A 150 4.53 14.07 -14.77
CA GLY A 150 4.35 12.65 -14.48
C GLY A 150 2.91 12.16 -14.69
N LEU A 151 2.57 11.07 -14.00
CA LEU A 151 1.21 10.55 -13.88
C LEU A 151 0.78 10.59 -12.43
N SER A 152 -0.41 11.15 -12.19
CA SER A 152 -1.01 11.12 -10.88
C SER A 152 -2.51 10.82 -10.95
N ARG A 153 -2.99 10.11 -9.94
CA ARG A 153 -4.41 9.91 -9.70
C ARG A 153 -4.65 9.78 -8.21
N ARG A 154 -5.78 10.31 -7.75
CA ARG A 154 -6.28 10.17 -6.38
C ARG A 154 -7.72 9.71 -6.42
N ASP A 155 -8.07 8.78 -5.53
CA ASP A 155 -9.42 8.27 -5.34
C ASP A 155 -9.82 8.41 -3.86
N ASN A 156 -11.01 8.95 -3.59
CA ASN A 156 -11.52 9.18 -2.24
C ASN A 156 -12.88 8.50 -2.08
N TRP A 157 -13.05 7.77 -0.99
CA TRP A 157 -14.32 7.19 -0.54
C TRP A 157 -14.73 7.86 0.78
N GLN A 158 -15.77 8.67 0.71
CA GLN A 158 -16.34 9.30 1.90
C GLN A 158 -17.41 8.39 2.50
N ILE A 159 -17.03 7.64 3.54
CA ILE A 159 -17.89 6.62 4.13
C ILE A 159 -18.72 7.22 5.27
N SER A 160 -18.10 8.06 6.09
CA SER A 160 -18.77 8.95 7.05
C SER A 160 -17.84 10.10 7.43
N ASP A 161 -18.32 11.07 8.20
CA ASP A 161 -17.49 12.19 8.68
C ASP A 161 -16.26 11.74 9.48
N LYS A 162 -16.39 10.60 10.18
CA LYS A 162 -15.37 10.05 11.08
C LYS A 162 -14.54 8.93 10.46
N PHE A 163 -14.88 8.49 9.26
CA PHE A 163 -14.23 7.35 8.63
C PHE A 163 -13.97 7.63 7.15
N LYS A 164 -12.68 7.77 6.83
CA LYS A 164 -12.20 8.19 5.51
C LYS A 164 -11.29 7.13 4.94
N VAL A 165 -11.49 6.83 3.67
CA VAL A 165 -10.61 5.97 2.89
C VAL A 165 -10.20 6.73 1.65
N PHE A 166 -8.90 6.78 1.37
CA PHE A 166 -8.42 7.39 0.13
C PHE A 166 -7.13 6.73 -0.35
N SER A 167 -6.90 6.80 -1.65
CA SER A 167 -5.68 6.35 -2.29
C SER A 167 -5.13 7.41 -3.21
N TYR A 168 -3.82 7.38 -3.43
CA TYR A 168 -3.25 8.04 -4.58
C TYR A 168 -2.08 7.25 -5.14
N ILE A 169 -1.78 7.51 -6.40
CA ILE A 169 -0.61 7.03 -7.12
C ILE A 169 0.09 8.22 -7.78
N ASN A 170 1.42 8.26 -7.68
CA ASN A 170 2.29 9.18 -8.39
C ASN A 170 3.40 8.38 -9.07
N LEU A 171 3.53 8.53 -10.39
CA LEU A 171 4.57 7.89 -11.21
C LEU A 171 5.29 8.94 -12.07
N SER A 172 6.61 8.97 -12.02
CA SER A 172 7.44 9.80 -12.88
C SER A 172 8.83 9.17 -13.07
N GLU A 173 9.32 9.22 -14.30
CA GLU A 173 10.68 8.90 -14.74
C GLU A 173 11.49 10.17 -15.06
N TYR A 174 10.88 11.35 -14.87
CA TYR A 174 11.53 12.63 -15.07
C TYR A 174 12.60 12.84 -13.99
N TYR A 175 13.78 13.24 -14.44
CA TYR A 175 14.89 13.60 -13.57
C TYR A 175 15.50 14.87 -14.11
N GLU A 176 15.58 15.89 -13.27
CA GLU A 176 16.24 17.15 -13.57
C GLU A 176 17.02 17.62 -12.35
N ASN A 177 18.24 18.07 -12.59
CA ASN A 177 19.07 18.71 -11.58
C ASN A 177 19.66 19.96 -12.20
N ASN A 178 19.16 21.12 -11.77
CA ASN A 178 19.63 22.43 -12.22
C ASN A 178 20.58 23.11 -11.22
N GLY A 179 21.01 22.39 -10.17
CA GLY A 179 21.88 22.86 -9.11
C GLY A 179 21.18 23.62 -7.97
N LEU A 180 20.00 24.18 -8.20
CA LEU A 180 19.16 24.82 -7.16
C LEU A 180 18.05 23.91 -6.66
N GLU A 181 17.53 23.08 -7.57
CA GLU A 181 16.45 22.14 -7.33
C GLU A 181 16.76 20.82 -8.04
N ILE A 182 16.30 19.74 -7.42
CA ILE A 182 16.39 18.39 -7.98
C ILE A 182 14.99 17.81 -8.03
N THR A 183 14.48 17.60 -9.25
CA THR A 183 13.27 16.82 -9.50
C THR A 183 13.69 15.39 -9.73
N ILE A 184 13.17 14.47 -8.91
CA ILE A 184 13.55 13.06 -8.93
C ILE A 184 12.40 12.16 -9.37
N PRO A 185 12.70 11.02 -10.03
CA PRO A 185 11.72 9.99 -10.33
C PRO A 185 10.96 9.55 -9.07
N THR A 186 9.68 9.26 -9.23
CA THR A 186 8.78 8.89 -8.15
C THR A 186 7.94 7.69 -8.56
N HIS A 187 7.85 6.68 -7.71
CA HIS A 187 7.01 5.50 -7.95
C HIS A 187 6.30 5.11 -6.66
N LYS A 188 5.12 5.69 -6.44
CA LYS A 188 4.44 5.62 -5.15
C LYS A 188 2.97 5.34 -5.32
N ILE A 189 2.47 4.37 -4.55
CA ILE A 189 1.05 4.22 -4.24
C ILE A 189 0.92 4.32 -2.73
N ARG A 190 -0.03 5.12 -2.26
CA ARG A 190 -0.47 5.09 -0.86
C ARG A 190 -1.96 4.88 -0.77
N PHE A 191 -2.36 4.10 0.22
CA PHE A 191 -3.74 3.85 0.55
C PHE A 191 -3.95 3.99 2.06
N TYR A 192 -4.87 4.85 2.43
CA TYR A 192 -5.12 5.26 3.80
C TYR A 192 -6.50 4.82 4.24
N VAL A 193 -6.56 4.34 5.47
CA VAL A 193 -7.78 4.05 6.20
C VAL A 193 -7.72 4.82 7.51
N ILE A 194 -8.52 5.87 7.63
CA ILE A 194 -8.42 6.83 8.73
C ILE A 194 -9.71 6.82 9.54
N ASN A 195 -9.55 6.69 10.86
CA ASN A 195 -10.61 6.88 11.84
C ASN A 195 -10.36 8.20 12.59
N GLU A 196 -11.18 9.21 12.32
CA GLU A 196 -11.15 10.48 13.04
C GLU A 196 -12.01 10.37 14.31
N LYS A 197 -11.35 10.19 15.46
CA LYS A 197 -12.03 10.33 16.76
C LYS A 197 -12.29 11.80 17.04
N GLU A 198 -13.42 12.09 17.68
CA GLU A 198 -13.70 13.43 18.20
C GLU A 198 -12.58 13.84 19.18
N LYS A 199 -12.16 15.11 19.04
CA LYS A 199 -11.19 15.75 19.94
C LYS A 199 -11.74 15.83 21.35
#